data_AF-A0A518DDE1-F1
#
_entry.id   AF-A0A518DDE1-F1
#
_cell.length_a   1.000
_cell.length_b   1.000
_cell.length_c   1.000
_cell.angle_alpha   90.00
_cell.angle_beta   90.00
_cell.angle_gamma   90.00
#
_symmetry.space_group_name_H-M   'P 1'
#
loop_
_entity.id
_entity.type
_entity.pdbx_description
1 polymer ?
#
loop_
_entity_poly.entity_id
_entity_poly.type
_entity_poly.pdbx_seq_one_letter_code
_entity_poly.pdbx_strand_id
1 'polypeptide(L)'
;MRPIAHTNESQVRAAIVSALHQLRDGDEAKRQLLADGVRELVVEMAAENDMALAALEREGKPSVAVLNSPNLVHFGLLVEAGHDAIRLLAKAALSPHAAKFFPNSGIWKPYAVAVSAFLWGESLDLPPCKPKGYEKHMVPYIDFMMASTEDERRQAKQGIADSFEVRNRDRRCRDWFGLDGDGEQPVKWDLRLYTLEAHLASV
;
A
#
# COMPACT_ATOMS: atom_id res chain seq x y z
N MET A 1 24.89 8.37 3.91
CA MET A 1 23.75 8.86 4.72
C MET A 1 22.47 8.38 4.06
N ARG A 2 21.53 7.76 4.79
CA ARG A 2 20.25 7.30 4.23
C ARG A 2 19.35 8.53 4.00
N PRO A 3 18.66 8.65 2.86
CA PRO A 3 17.69 9.74 2.64
C PRO A 3 16.64 9.78 3.74
N ILE A 4 16.17 10.97 4.13
CA ILE A 4 15.21 11.13 5.24
C ILE A 4 13.92 10.35 4.94
N ALA A 5 13.41 10.37 3.71
CA ALA A 5 12.25 9.60 3.28
C ALA A 5 12.36 8.10 3.59
N HIS A 6 13.55 7.50 3.45
CA HIS A 6 13.77 6.08 3.80
C HIS A 6 13.85 5.84 5.31
N THR A 7 14.32 6.83 6.06
CA THR A 7 14.29 6.79 7.52
C THR A 7 12.86 6.85 8.02
N ASN A 8 12.06 7.80 7.50
CA ASN A 8 10.64 7.94 7.81
C ASN A 8 9.86 6.69 7.37
N GLU A 9 10.10 6.16 6.18
CA GLU A 9 9.48 4.91 5.71
C GLU A 9 9.73 3.75 6.66
N SER A 10 10.97 3.60 7.16
CA SER A 10 11.31 2.55 8.11
C SER A 10 10.59 2.71 9.44
N GLN A 11 10.44 3.95 9.95
CA GLN A 11 9.74 4.25 11.19
C GLN A 11 8.22 4.02 11.05
N VAL A 12 7.62 4.58 10.00
CA VAL A 12 6.19 4.39 9.67
C VAL A 12 5.87 2.91 9.52
N ARG A 13 6.68 2.17 8.74
CA ARG A 13 6.49 0.72 8.56
C ARG A 13 6.58 -0.02 9.89
N ALA A 14 7.57 0.29 10.73
CA ALA A 14 7.71 -0.38 12.04
C ALA A 14 6.49 -0.12 12.94
N ALA A 15 5.98 1.11 12.98
CA ALA A 15 4.79 1.47 13.74
C ALA A 15 3.54 0.71 13.23
N ILE A 16 3.35 0.66 11.91
CA ILE A 16 2.21 -0.02 11.29
C ILE A 16 2.28 -1.54 11.49
N VAL A 17 3.45 -2.16 11.31
CA VAL A 17 3.64 -3.60 11.58
C VAL A 17 3.37 -3.91 13.05
N SER A 18 3.86 -3.06 13.98
CA SER A 18 3.53 -3.21 15.40
C SER A 18 2.03 -3.15 15.65
N ALA A 19 1.33 -2.19 15.05
CA ALA A 19 -0.12 -2.04 15.16
C ALA A 19 -0.88 -3.26 14.60
N LEU A 20 -0.42 -3.83 13.48
CA LEU A 20 -1.01 -5.02 12.85
C LEU A 20 -0.94 -6.26 13.77
N HIS A 21 0.15 -6.41 14.53
CA HIS A 21 0.32 -7.54 15.44
C HIS A 21 -0.29 -7.32 16.82
N GLN A 22 -0.33 -6.08 17.31
CA GLN A 22 -0.67 -5.80 18.71
C GLN A 22 -2.10 -5.33 18.90
N LEU A 23 -2.68 -4.59 17.96
CA LEU A 23 -3.98 -3.94 18.11
C LEU A 23 -5.11 -4.77 17.49
N ARG A 24 -6.33 -4.63 18.01
CA ARG A 24 -7.44 -5.53 17.69
C ARG A 24 -7.99 -5.30 16.29
N ASP A 25 -8.05 -4.05 15.86
CA ASP A 25 -8.65 -3.64 14.60
C ASP A 25 -7.99 -2.37 14.05
N GLY A 26 -8.40 -2.00 12.82
CA GLY A 26 -7.89 -0.83 12.12
C GLY A 26 -8.25 0.50 12.78
N ASP A 27 -9.37 0.60 13.50
CA ASP A 27 -9.77 1.83 14.18
C ASP A 27 -8.91 2.11 15.41
N GLU A 28 -8.62 1.07 16.20
CA GLU A 28 -7.68 1.12 17.32
C GLU A 28 -6.27 1.44 16.82
N ALA A 29 -5.84 0.82 15.73
CA ALA A 29 -4.56 1.11 15.08
C ALA A 29 -4.46 2.56 14.61
N LYS A 30 -5.46 3.05 13.87
CA LYS A 30 -5.52 4.43 13.40
C LYS A 30 -5.41 5.43 14.56
N ARG A 31 -6.20 5.27 15.62
CA ARG A 31 -6.15 6.16 16.78
C ARG A 31 -4.77 6.21 17.42
N GLN A 32 -4.14 5.05 17.62
CA GLN A 32 -2.80 4.96 18.21
C GLN A 32 -1.74 5.61 17.30
N LEU A 33 -1.73 5.28 16.01
CA LEU A 33 -0.76 5.81 15.05
C LEU A 33 -0.87 7.33 14.88
N LEU A 34 -2.09 7.88 14.93
CA LEU A 34 -2.31 9.32 14.96
C LEU A 34 -1.75 9.96 16.23
N ALA A 35 -1.97 9.34 17.40
CA ALA A 35 -1.42 9.83 18.67
C ALA A 35 0.12 9.79 18.71
N ASP A 36 0.72 8.82 18.01
CA ASP A 36 2.18 8.66 17.90
C ASP A 36 2.83 9.58 16.84
N GLY A 37 2.05 10.43 16.16
CA GLY A 37 2.56 11.37 15.16
C GLY A 37 2.96 10.73 13.82
N VAL A 38 2.43 9.54 13.51
CA VAL A 38 2.78 8.82 12.27
C VAL A 38 2.27 9.56 11.03
N ARG A 39 1.19 10.33 11.16
CA ARG A 39 0.66 11.15 10.07
C ARG A 39 1.69 12.16 9.57
N GLU A 40 2.32 12.90 10.48
CA GLU A 40 3.30 13.92 10.15
C GLU A 40 4.51 13.28 9.44
N LEU A 41 4.97 12.11 9.89
CA LEU A 41 6.02 11.35 9.22
C LEU A 41 5.64 10.92 7.80
N VAL A 42 4.39 10.51 7.58
CA VAL A 42 3.91 10.13 6.24
C VAL A 42 3.81 11.34 5.32
N VAL A 43 3.35 12.49 5.80
CA VAL A 43 3.27 13.74 5.03
C VAL A 43 4.67 14.21 4.62
N GLU A 44 5.63 14.24 5.56
CA GLU A 44 7.03 14.57 5.27
C GLU A 44 7.65 13.61 4.26
N MET A 45 7.45 12.29 4.47
CA MET A 45 7.90 11.25 3.55
C MET A 45 7.35 11.45 2.14
N ALA A 46 6.07 11.81 1.99
CA ALA A 46 5.44 12.05 0.69
C ALA A 46 6.05 13.25 -0.03
N ALA A 47 6.27 14.36 0.68
CA ALA A 47 6.87 15.57 0.12
C ALA A 47 8.30 15.33 -0.37
N GLU A 48 9.12 14.68 0.46
CA GLU A 48 10.49 14.35 0.08
C GLU A 48 10.58 13.36 -1.08
N ASN A 49 9.67 12.38 -1.11
CA ASN A 49 9.60 11.42 -2.20
C ASN A 49 9.25 12.10 -3.53
N ASP A 50 8.33 13.07 -3.53
CA ASP A 50 8.00 13.83 -4.74
C ASP A 50 9.18 14.68 -5.22
N MET A 51 9.92 15.33 -4.31
CA MET A 51 11.15 16.05 -4.67
C MET A 51 12.19 15.12 -5.31
N ALA A 52 12.39 13.93 -4.73
CA ALA A 52 13.31 12.94 -5.25
C ALA A 52 12.85 12.41 -6.63
N LEU A 53 11.55 12.21 -6.80
CA LEU A 53 10.95 11.77 -8.05
C LEU A 53 11.12 12.83 -9.14
N ALA A 54 10.82 14.10 -8.84
CA ALA A 54 10.98 15.21 -9.77
C ALA A 54 12.46 15.37 -10.22
N ALA A 55 13.41 15.19 -9.31
CA ALA A 55 14.84 15.19 -9.66
C ALA A 55 15.19 14.03 -10.61
N LEU A 56 14.68 12.83 -10.33
CA LEU A 56 14.86 11.65 -11.18
C LEU A 56 14.27 11.87 -12.58
N GLU A 57 13.07 12.45 -12.67
CA GLU A 57 12.38 12.76 -13.93
C GLU A 57 13.17 13.80 -14.77
N ARG A 58 13.66 14.85 -14.12
CA ARG A 58 14.45 15.91 -14.76
C ARG A 58 15.82 15.41 -15.26
N GLU A 59 16.50 14.60 -14.45
CA GLU A 59 17.91 14.24 -14.70
C GLU A 59 18.06 12.89 -15.40
N GLY A 60 17.01 12.06 -15.41
CA GLY A 60 17.02 10.72 -16.00
C GLY A 60 17.98 9.74 -15.30
N LYS A 61 18.47 10.09 -14.11
CA LYS A 61 19.43 9.31 -13.32
C LYS A 61 18.73 8.63 -12.15
N PRO A 62 19.14 7.40 -11.77
CA PRO A 62 18.57 6.72 -10.63
C PRO A 62 18.79 7.55 -9.36
N SER A 63 17.72 7.73 -8.59
CA SER A 63 17.78 8.32 -7.26
C SER A 63 17.40 7.25 -6.25
N VAL A 64 18.33 6.90 -5.37
CA VAL A 64 18.08 5.97 -4.26
C VAL A 64 17.09 6.53 -3.23
N ALA A 65 16.72 7.81 -3.34
CA ALA A 65 15.75 8.45 -2.45
C ALA A 65 14.29 8.21 -2.86
N VAL A 66 14.03 7.75 -4.10
CA VAL A 66 12.66 7.47 -4.55
C VAL A 66 12.12 6.19 -3.91
N LEU A 67 11.00 6.32 -3.22
CA LEU A 67 10.20 5.22 -2.72
C LEU A 67 9.13 4.87 -3.75
N ASN A 68 9.22 3.64 -4.29
CA ASN A 68 8.29 3.12 -5.28
C ASN A 68 7.55 1.89 -4.71
N SER A 69 6.58 2.12 -3.84
CA SER A 69 5.76 1.04 -3.27
C SER A 69 4.31 1.47 -3.11
N PRO A 70 3.33 0.72 -3.67
CA PRO A 70 1.92 1.01 -3.47
C PRO A 70 1.46 0.82 -2.01
N ASN A 71 2.25 0.14 -1.16
CA ASN A 71 1.91 0.02 0.26
C ASN A 71 1.90 1.37 0.98
N LEU A 72 2.70 2.34 0.52
CA LEU A 72 2.74 3.68 1.12
C LEU A 72 1.40 4.42 0.98
N VAL A 73 0.64 4.11 -0.07
CA VAL A 73 -0.71 4.65 -0.25
C VAL A 73 -1.63 4.21 0.90
N HIS A 74 -1.58 2.93 1.28
CA HIS A 74 -2.34 2.42 2.43
C HIS A 74 -1.88 3.03 3.74
N PHE A 75 -0.59 3.33 3.90
CA PHE A 75 -0.09 4.03 5.09
C PHE A 75 -0.71 5.43 5.17
N GLY A 76 -0.73 6.17 4.06
CA GLY A 76 -1.36 7.49 3.98
C GLY A 76 -2.87 7.47 4.24
N LEU A 77 -3.58 6.46 3.72
CA LEU A 77 -5.01 6.26 4.00
C LEU A 77 -5.27 5.96 5.49
N LEU A 78 -4.48 5.07 6.10
CA LEU A 78 -4.66 4.66 7.49
C LEU A 78 -4.57 5.84 8.46
N VAL A 79 -3.60 6.73 8.24
CA VAL A 79 -3.32 7.88 9.13
C VAL A 79 -3.90 9.19 8.63
N GLU A 80 -4.81 9.15 7.64
CA GLU A 80 -5.48 10.33 7.08
C GLU A 80 -4.49 11.45 6.70
N ALA A 81 -3.43 11.10 5.96
CA ALA A 81 -2.36 12.02 5.58
C ALA A 81 -2.80 13.17 4.66
N GLY A 82 -4.08 13.22 4.27
CA GLY A 82 -4.63 14.17 3.32
C GLY A 82 -4.46 13.73 1.86
N HIS A 83 -5.36 14.20 0.99
CA HIS A 83 -5.42 13.79 -0.41
C HIS A 83 -4.12 14.10 -1.18
N ASP A 84 -3.50 15.25 -0.92
CA ASP A 84 -2.27 15.66 -1.60
C ASP A 84 -1.12 14.69 -1.31
N ALA A 85 -0.88 14.35 -0.05
CA ALA A 85 0.19 13.41 0.32
C ALA A 85 -0.04 12.02 -0.30
N ILE A 86 -1.28 11.51 -0.26
CA ILE A 86 -1.64 10.21 -0.84
C ILE A 86 -1.42 10.24 -2.37
N ARG A 87 -1.79 11.34 -3.04
CA ARG A 87 -1.58 11.53 -4.48
C ARG A 87 -0.10 11.52 -4.85
N LEU A 88 0.77 12.15 -4.05
CA LEU A 88 2.22 12.12 -4.27
C LEU A 88 2.80 10.70 -4.14
N LEU A 89 2.33 9.92 -3.15
CA LEU A 89 2.75 8.53 -2.98
C LEU A 89 2.28 7.63 -4.13
N ALA A 90 1.03 7.80 -4.58
CA ALA A 90 0.49 7.09 -5.74
C ALA A 90 1.24 7.43 -7.05
N LYS A 91 1.56 8.72 -7.26
CA LYS A 91 2.33 9.20 -8.42
C LYS A 91 3.68 8.49 -8.53
N ALA A 92 4.40 8.33 -7.42
CA ALA A 92 5.68 7.62 -7.42
C ALA A 92 5.53 6.14 -7.81
N ALA A 93 4.47 5.48 -7.33
CA ALA A 93 4.17 4.08 -7.65
C ALA A 93 3.88 3.83 -9.15
N LEU A 94 3.39 4.86 -9.84
CA LEU A 94 3.03 4.82 -11.26
C LEU A 94 4.09 5.40 -12.20
N SER A 95 5.12 6.07 -11.69
CA SER A 95 6.07 6.79 -12.54
C SER A 95 6.85 5.83 -13.45
N PRO A 96 6.79 5.99 -14.79
CA PRO A 96 7.60 5.20 -15.71
C PRO A 96 9.10 5.39 -15.48
N HIS A 97 9.51 6.57 -15.00
CA HIS A 97 10.89 6.86 -14.69
C HIS A 97 11.36 6.11 -13.44
N ALA A 98 10.54 6.05 -12.38
CA ALA A 98 10.83 5.22 -11.21
C ALA A 98 10.86 3.73 -11.59
N ALA A 99 9.89 3.26 -12.38
CA ALA A 99 9.79 1.88 -12.82
C ALA A 99 10.98 1.41 -13.68
N LYS A 100 11.68 2.32 -14.38
CA LYS A 100 12.90 1.99 -15.12
C LYS A 100 14.02 1.47 -14.21
N PHE A 101 14.10 1.98 -12.98
CA PHE A 101 15.17 1.64 -12.03
C PHE A 101 14.71 0.68 -10.93
N PHE A 102 13.44 0.80 -10.53
CA PHE A 102 12.83 0.01 -9.46
C PHE A 102 11.52 -0.60 -9.99
N PRO A 103 11.58 -1.59 -10.89
CA PRO A 103 10.39 -2.10 -11.55
C PRO A 103 9.47 -2.83 -10.57
N ASN A 104 8.20 -2.39 -10.50
CA ASN A 104 7.14 -3.22 -9.93
C ASN A 104 6.92 -4.42 -10.86
N SER A 105 7.16 -5.63 -10.36
CA SER A 105 6.99 -6.87 -11.12
C SER A 105 5.78 -7.68 -10.65
N GLY A 106 5.32 -8.61 -11.49
CA GLY A 106 4.25 -9.53 -11.13
C GLY A 106 2.94 -8.79 -10.84
N ILE A 107 2.40 -8.96 -9.63
CA ILE A 107 1.15 -8.31 -9.21
C ILE A 107 1.30 -6.85 -8.80
N TRP A 108 2.50 -6.41 -8.41
CA TRP A 108 2.66 -5.07 -7.81
C TRP A 108 2.40 -3.94 -8.81
N LYS A 109 2.67 -4.17 -10.10
CA LYS A 109 2.35 -3.22 -11.16
C LYS A 109 0.84 -3.03 -11.36
N PRO A 110 0.05 -4.09 -11.64
CA PRO A 110 -1.41 -3.92 -11.73
C PRO A 110 -2.01 -3.46 -10.41
N TYR A 111 -1.45 -3.84 -9.26
CA TYR A 111 -1.90 -3.33 -7.96
C TYR A 111 -1.73 -1.81 -7.82
N ALA A 112 -0.57 -1.26 -8.19
CA ALA A 112 -0.33 0.17 -8.18
C ALA A 112 -1.28 0.95 -9.10
N VAL A 113 -1.60 0.39 -10.27
CA VAL A 113 -2.60 0.96 -11.19
C VAL A 113 -4.00 0.91 -10.58
N ALA A 114 -4.42 -0.25 -10.06
CA ALA A 114 -5.73 -0.46 -9.46
C ALA A 114 -5.98 0.47 -8.27
N VAL A 115 -5.02 0.61 -7.35
CA VAL A 115 -5.19 1.49 -6.18
C VAL A 115 -5.28 2.95 -6.60
N SER A 116 -4.53 3.38 -7.61
CA SER A 116 -4.61 4.76 -8.09
C SER A 116 -5.92 5.04 -8.82
N ALA A 117 -6.37 4.11 -9.66
CA ALA A 117 -7.66 4.16 -10.36
C ALA A 117 -8.83 4.25 -9.36
N PHE A 118 -8.83 3.35 -8.38
CA PHE A 118 -9.83 3.28 -7.32
C PHE A 118 -9.93 4.57 -6.54
N LEU A 119 -8.78 5.10 -6.13
CA LEU A 119 -8.70 6.30 -5.34
C LEU A 119 -9.30 7.53 -6.05
N TRP A 120 -9.04 7.68 -7.36
CA TRP A 120 -9.46 8.87 -8.12
C TRP A 120 -10.72 8.66 -8.96
N GLY A 121 -11.34 7.49 -8.86
CA GLY A 121 -12.51 7.13 -9.69
C GLY A 121 -12.20 7.09 -11.20
N GLU A 122 -10.94 6.85 -11.56
CA GLU A 122 -10.49 6.80 -12.96
C GLU A 122 -10.58 5.36 -13.48
N SER A 123 -11.02 5.18 -14.73
CA SER A 123 -10.94 3.88 -15.40
C SER A 123 -9.57 3.75 -16.06
N LEU A 124 -8.71 2.90 -15.52
CA LEU A 124 -7.38 2.62 -16.05
C LEU A 124 -7.27 1.17 -16.53
N ASP A 125 -6.63 0.98 -17.68
CA ASP A 125 -6.33 -0.36 -18.20
C ASP A 125 -5.31 -1.06 -17.29
N LEU A 126 -5.73 -2.17 -16.69
CA LEU A 126 -4.82 -2.98 -15.90
C LEU A 126 -3.82 -3.72 -16.80
N PRO A 127 -2.51 -3.63 -16.51
CA PRO A 127 -1.53 -4.45 -17.20
C PRO A 127 -1.75 -5.94 -16.85
N PRO A 128 -1.24 -6.87 -17.67
CA PRO A 128 -1.38 -8.30 -17.40
C PRO A 128 -0.88 -8.68 -16.00
N CYS A 129 -1.76 -9.26 -15.19
CA CYS A 129 -1.43 -9.74 -13.86
C CYS A 129 -0.90 -11.17 -13.93
N LYS A 130 0.35 -11.38 -13.49
CA LYS A 130 0.99 -12.71 -13.45
C LYS A 130 1.49 -13.01 -12.03
N PRO A 131 0.58 -13.25 -11.07
CA PRO A 131 0.95 -13.44 -9.67
C PRO A 131 1.71 -14.76 -9.48
N LYS A 132 2.75 -14.74 -8.64
CA LYS A 132 3.54 -15.92 -8.27
C LYS A 132 3.58 -16.12 -6.74
N GLY A 133 3.52 -17.37 -6.31
CA GLY A 133 3.59 -17.71 -4.88
C GLY A 133 2.52 -17.00 -4.06
N TYR A 134 2.93 -16.28 -3.02
CA TYR A 134 2.02 -15.57 -2.11
C TYR A 134 1.24 -14.45 -2.79
N GLU A 135 1.74 -13.90 -3.90
CA GLU A 135 1.09 -12.82 -4.65
C GLU A 135 -0.33 -13.20 -5.11
N LYS A 136 -0.65 -14.49 -5.25
CA LYS A 136 -2.00 -14.93 -5.64
C LYS A 136 -3.08 -14.45 -4.67
N HIS A 137 -2.72 -14.30 -3.39
CA HIS A 137 -3.63 -13.81 -2.36
C HIS A 137 -3.87 -12.29 -2.44
N MET A 138 -3.14 -11.57 -3.29
CA MET A 138 -3.31 -10.14 -3.52
C MET A 138 -4.32 -9.86 -4.65
N VAL A 139 -4.68 -10.86 -5.46
CA VAL A 139 -5.61 -10.69 -6.60
C VAL A 139 -6.98 -10.18 -6.16
N PRO A 140 -7.62 -10.71 -5.09
CA PRO A 140 -8.94 -10.24 -4.67
C PRO A 140 -8.99 -8.75 -4.32
N TYR A 141 -7.88 -8.14 -3.89
CA TYR A 141 -7.82 -6.69 -3.65
C TYR A 141 -7.87 -5.89 -4.95
N ILE A 142 -7.24 -6.40 -6.02
CA ILE A 142 -7.37 -5.78 -7.35
C ILE A 142 -8.82 -5.89 -7.83
N ASP A 143 -9.44 -7.06 -7.68
CA ASP A 143 -10.84 -7.27 -8.04
C ASP A 143 -11.77 -6.33 -7.26
N PHE A 144 -11.52 -6.12 -5.96
CA PHE A 144 -12.27 -5.18 -5.12
C PHE A 144 -12.15 -3.74 -5.61
N MET A 145 -10.95 -3.31 -5.98
CA MET A 145 -10.67 -1.96 -6.47
C MET A 145 -11.28 -1.70 -7.85
N MET A 146 -11.36 -2.72 -8.70
CA MET A 146 -11.92 -2.63 -10.05
C MET A 146 -13.41 -2.97 -10.16
N ALA A 147 -14.03 -3.43 -9.07
CA ALA A 147 -15.44 -3.78 -9.05
C ALA A 147 -16.32 -2.59 -9.50
N SER A 148 -17.15 -2.84 -10.51
CA SER A 148 -18.08 -1.85 -11.08
C SER A 148 -19.47 -1.93 -10.45
N THR A 149 -19.75 -3.00 -9.70
CA THR A 149 -21.01 -3.22 -8.99
C THR A 149 -20.78 -3.59 -7.53
N GLU A 150 -21.80 -3.38 -6.70
CA GLU A 150 -21.75 -3.77 -5.29
C GLU A 150 -21.64 -5.29 -5.11
N ASP A 151 -22.27 -6.08 -5.99
CA ASP A 151 -22.17 -7.53 -5.95
C ASP A 151 -20.77 -8.04 -6.28
N GLU A 152 -20.09 -7.47 -7.28
CA GLU A 152 -18.68 -7.77 -7.57
C GLU A 152 -17.78 -7.39 -6.39
N ARG A 153 -18.01 -6.22 -5.78
CA ARG A 153 -17.25 -5.76 -4.62
C ARG A 153 -17.42 -6.70 -3.43
N ARG A 154 -18.65 -7.15 -3.16
CA ARG A 154 -18.97 -8.13 -2.12
C ARG A 154 -18.29 -9.47 -2.34
N GLN A 155 -18.27 -9.97 -3.59
CA GLN A 155 -17.56 -11.22 -3.94
C GLN A 155 -16.05 -11.07 -3.75
N ALA A 156 -15.47 -9.96 -4.20
CA ALA A 156 -14.05 -9.68 -3.99
C ALA A 156 -13.70 -9.58 -2.51
N LYS A 157 -14.55 -8.94 -1.69
CA LYS A 157 -14.38 -8.86 -0.23
C LYS A 157 -14.36 -10.24 0.43
N GLN A 158 -15.23 -11.16 0.01
CA GLN A 158 -15.18 -12.54 0.49
C GLN A 158 -13.87 -13.22 0.10
N GLY A 159 -13.42 -13.05 -1.15
CA GLY A 159 -12.14 -13.58 -1.62
C GLY A 159 -10.92 -13.01 -0.87
N ILE A 160 -10.99 -11.74 -0.45
CA ILE A 160 -9.99 -11.11 0.44
C ILE A 160 -10.00 -11.81 1.80
N ALA A 161 -11.16 -11.97 2.44
CA ALA A 161 -11.27 -12.62 3.75
C ALA A 161 -10.69 -14.04 3.74
N ASP A 162 -11.07 -14.85 2.74
CA ASP A 162 -10.56 -16.21 2.56
C ASP A 162 -9.03 -16.20 2.36
N SER A 163 -8.52 -15.28 1.54
CA SER A 163 -7.09 -15.14 1.29
C SER A 163 -6.31 -14.72 2.54
N PHE A 164 -6.84 -13.78 3.31
CA PHE A 164 -6.24 -13.29 4.55
C PHE A 164 -6.14 -14.41 5.60
N GLU A 165 -7.19 -15.22 5.76
CA GLU A 165 -7.16 -16.39 6.65
C GLU A 165 -6.10 -17.42 6.23
N VAL A 166 -6.03 -17.74 4.93
CA VAL A 166 -5.07 -18.71 4.41
C VAL A 166 -3.64 -18.22 4.63
N ARG A 167 -3.34 -16.96 4.33
CA ARG A 167 -2.01 -16.38 4.50
C ARG A 167 -1.56 -16.38 5.96
N ASN A 168 -2.43 -15.94 6.88
CA ASN A 168 -2.10 -15.91 8.31
C ASN A 168 -1.83 -17.29 8.90
N ARG A 169 -2.32 -18.37 8.28
CA ARG A 169 -2.07 -19.76 8.71
C ARG A 169 -0.86 -20.40 7.99
N ASP A 170 -0.61 -20.07 6.73
CA ASP A 170 0.45 -20.70 5.94
C ASP A 170 1.83 -20.08 6.21
N ARG A 171 2.64 -20.81 6.99
CA ARG A 171 4.01 -20.41 7.35
C ARG A 171 4.99 -20.21 6.18
N ARG A 172 4.61 -20.63 4.97
CA ARG A 172 5.40 -20.49 3.75
C ARG A 172 5.11 -19.16 3.04
N CYS A 173 4.01 -18.48 3.38
CA CYS A 173 3.67 -17.17 2.85
C CYS A 173 4.45 -16.08 3.60
N ARG A 174 5.73 -15.91 3.23
CA ARG A 174 6.59 -14.87 3.80
C ARG A 174 6.43 -13.58 3.01
N ASP A 175 5.76 -12.60 3.60
CA ASP A 175 5.78 -11.22 3.11
C ASP A 175 7.06 -10.52 3.60
N TRP A 176 7.87 -10.02 2.66
CA TRP A 176 9.11 -9.30 2.97
C TRP A 176 8.88 -8.09 3.89
N PHE A 177 7.71 -7.45 3.81
CA PHE A 177 7.39 -6.27 4.61
C PHE A 177 6.59 -6.59 5.89
N GLY A 178 6.14 -7.84 6.07
CA GLY A 178 5.33 -8.25 7.23
C GLY A 178 3.98 -7.53 7.35
N LEU A 179 3.44 -6.96 6.28
CA LEU A 179 2.17 -6.23 6.31
C LEU A 179 0.95 -7.14 6.32
N ASP A 180 1.13 -8.38 5.86
CA ASP A 180 0.06 -9.37 5.71
C ASP A 180 0.25 -10.63 6.55
N GLY A 181 1.18 -10.58 7.52
CA GLY A 181 1.72 -11.76 8.19
C GLY A 181 2.78 -12.46 7.35
N ASP A 182 3.79 -12.99 8.04
CA ASP A 182 4.94 -13.69 7.44
C ASP A 182 4.99 -15.18 7.81
N GLY A 183 3.91 -15.68 8.43
CA GLY A 183 3.81 -17.05 8.88
C GLY A 183 4.49 -17.34 10.22
N GLU A 184 5.26 -16.41 10.77
CA GLU A 184 5.85 -16.51 12.10
C GLU A 184 4.93 -15.86 13.14
N GLN A 185 4.34 -14.72 12.78
CA GLN A 185 3.34 -14.03 13.60
C GLN A 185 2.12 -13.67 12.74
N PRO A 186 0.91 -14.17 13.06
CA PRO A 186 -0.29 -13.73 12.36
C PRO A 186 -0.55 -12.25 12.67
N VAL A 187 -1.03 -11.50 11.68
CA VAL A 187 -1.56 -10.15 11.90
C VAL A 187 -3.02 -10.24 12.33
N LYS A 188 -3.47 -9.31 13.16
CA LYS A 188 -4.80 -9.33 13.78
C LYS A 188 -5.92 -8.83 12.86
N TRP A 189 -5.57 -8.00 11.87
CA TRP A 189 -6.51 -7.36 10.97
C TRP A 189 -5.86 -7.08 9.60
N ASP A 190 -6.68 -6.85 8.59
CA ASP A 190 -6.24 -6.62 7.22
C ASP A 190 -6.11 -5.11 6.92
N LEU A 191 -4.86 -4.64 6.79
CA LEU A 191 -4.55 -3.24 6.50
C LEU A 191 -5.22 -2.76 5.21
N ARG A 192 -5.12 -3.56 4.15
CA ARG A 192 -5.52 -3.13 2.80
C ARG A 192 -7.02 -3.07 2.69
N LEU A 193 -7.72 -4.10 3.18
CA LEU A 193 -9.17 -4.09 3.19
C LEU A 193 -9.68 -2.91 4.03
N TYR A 194 -9.18 -2.74 5.26
CA TYR A 194 -9.59 -1.65 6.14
C TYR A 194 -9.44 -0.27 5.47
N THR A 195 -8.28 0.00 4.86
CA THR A 195 -8.00 1.31 4.24
C THR A 195 -8.81 1.55 2.96
N LEU A 196 -9.07 0.50 2.16
CA LEU A 196 -9.92 0.61 0.97
C LEU A 196 -11.39 0.86 1.36
N GLU A 197 -11.91 0.18 2.38
CA GLU A 197 -13.27 0.39 2.87
C GLU A 197 -13.44 1.77 3.52
N ALA A 198 -12.46 2.19 4.32
CA ALA A 198 -12.46 3.53 4.92
C ALA A 198 -12.48 4.63 3.86
N HIS A 199 -11.75 4.45 2.75
CA HIS A 199 -11.78 5.39 1.64
C HIS A 199 -13.16 5.44 0.96
N LEU A 200 -13.78 4.29 0.68
CA LEU A 200 -15.13 4.25 0.08
C LEU A 200 -16.18 4.92 0.96
N ALA A 201 -16.06 4.81 2.28
CA ALA A 201 -16.98 5.47 3.21
C ALA A 201 -16.80 7.00 3.27
N SER A 202 -15.71 7.53 2.72
CA SER A 202 -15.35 8.95 2.76
C SER A 202 -15.65 9.73 1.48
N VAL A 203 -15.99 9.04 0.39
CA VAL A 203 -16.33 9.60 -0.93
C VAL A 203 -17.85 9.61 -1.16
#